data_AF-A0A6P4B089-F1
#
_entry.id   AF-A0A6P4B089-F1
#
_cell.length_a   1.000
_cell.length_b   1.000
_cell.length_c   1.000
_cell.angle_alpha   90.00
_cell.angle_beta   90.00
_cell.angle_gamma   90.00
#
_symmetry.space_group_name_H-M   'P 1'
#
loop_
_entity.id
_entity.type
_entity.pdbx_description
1 polymer ?
#
loop_
_entity_poly.entity_id
_entity_poly.type
_entity_poly.pdbx_seq_one_letter_code
_entity_poly.pdbx_strand_id
1 'polypeptide(L)'
;MYRTLLRGAVIARKAEFELSGMESLRRRLESAGKANNGLKSEVETLREQLTQSEEKLDAAEKKATAAEQKATTAEKKLEESDAIVSRLVEREMALESQVGAAQKRVAELEKEKQVVEAELATWKAKYKDVVKQGKGAILATEEALKAQVKIVAPEFDTSAISVFKVIKDGKIVDVPKK
;
A
#
# COMPACT_ATOMS: atom_id res chain seq x y z
N MET A 1 -115.81 -44.38 23.70
CA MET A 1 -115.07 -43.34 24.46
C MET A 1 -113.74 -43.84 25.04
N TYR A 2 -113.71 -44.95 25.77
CA TYR A 2 -112.48 -45.44 26.43
C TYR A 2 -111.35 -45.87 25.46
N ARG A 3 -111.70 -46.57 24.37
CA ARG A 3 -110.72 -47.07 23.37
C ARG A 3 -110.04 -45.95 22.57
N THR A 4 -110.74 -44.82 22.35
CA THR A 4 -110.18 -43.64 21.66
C THR A 4 -109.22 -42.88 22.58
N LEU A 5 -109.53 -42.79 23.88
CA LEU A 5 -108.63 -42.20 24.88
C LEU A 5 -107.33 -43.00 25.04
N LEU A 6 -107.41 -44.33 25.10
CA LEU A 6 -106.22 -45.20 25.14
C LEU A 6 -105.34 -45.05 23.89
N ARG A 7 -105.94 -45.00 22.70
CA ARG A 7 -105.20 -44.74 21.45
C ARG A 7 -104.54 -43.35 21.45
N GLY A 8 -105.25 -42.33 21.92
CA GLY A 8 -104.71 -40.98 22.07
C GLY A 8 -103.52 -40.92 23.03
N ALA A 9 -103.59 -41.62 24.17
CA ALA A 9 -102.50 -41.67 25.14
C ALA A 9 -101.24 -42.37 24.59
N VAL A 10 -101.40 -43.47 23.84
CA VAL A 10 -100.27 -44.16 23.18
C VAL A 10 -99.62 -43.27 22.13
N ILE A 11 -100.42 -42.54 21.34
CA ILE A 11 -99.92 -41.59 20.33
C ILE A 11 -99.19 -40.42 21.01
N ALA A 12 -99.78 -39.84 22.07
CA ALA A 12 -99.17 -38.73 22.82
C ALA A 12 -97.81 -39.14 23.41
N ARG A 13 -97.72 -40.33 24.03
CA ARG A 13 -96.46 -40.83 24.60
C ARG A 13 -95.39 -41.06 23.54
N LYS A 14 -95.77 -41.53 22.35
CA LYS A 14 -94.85 -41.67 21.20
C LYS A 14 -94.39 -40.30 20.70
N ALA A 15 -95.32 -39.34 20.58
CA ALA A 15 -95.01 -37.98 20.17
C ALA A 15 -94.09 -37.25 21.17
N GLU A 16 -94.30 -37.42 22.47
CA GLU A 16 -93.42 -36.88 23.52
C GLU A 16 -91.99 -37.41 23.42
N PHE A 17 -91.84 -38.73 23.19
CA PHE A 17 -90.53 -39.35 22.99
C PHE A 17 -89.83 -38.80 21.74
N GLU A 18 -90.55 -38.69 20.62
CA GLU A 18 -90.01 -38.13 19.37
C GLU A 18 -89.63 -36.64 19.50
N LEU A 19 -90.44 -35.84 20.19
CA LEU A 19 -90.17 -34.43 20.46
C LEU A 19 -88.91 -34.25 21.32
N SER A 20 -88.75 -35.05 22.38
CA SER A 20 -87.54 -35.03 23.21
C SER A 20 -86.28 -35.43 22.41
N GLY A 21 -86.41 -36.41 21.51
CA GLY A 21 -85.35 -36.78 20.56
C GLY A 21 -84.99 -35.64 19.60
N MET A 22 -85.99 -34.95 19.04
CA MET A 22 -85.80 -33.78 18.17
C MET A 22 -85.10 -32.63 18.90
N GLU A 23 -85.47 -32.32 20.14
CA GLU A 23 -84.82 -31.28 20.94
C GLU A 23 -83.35 -31.61 21.23
N SER A 24 -83.05 -32.87 21.55
CA SER A 24 -81.67 -33.34 21.75
C SER A 24 -80.82 -33.18 20.49
N LEU A 25 -81.35 -33.58 19.33
CA LEU A 25 -80.71 -33.40 18.03
C LEU A 25 -80.51 -31.91 17.70
N ARG A 26 -81.51 -31.06 17.99
CA ARG A 26 -81.42 -29.61 17.78
C ARG A 26 -80.28 -28.98 18.60
N ARG A 27 -80.16 -29.35 19.87
CA ARG A 27 -79.05 -28.88 20.74
C ARG A 27 -77.69 -29.33 20.23
N ARG A 28 -77.57 -30.58 19.78
CA ARG A 28 -76.34 -31.10 19.17
C ARG A 28 -75.99 -30.37 17.88
N LEU A 29 -76.97 -30.10 17.02
CA LEU A 29 -76.77 -29.35 15.78
C LEU A 29 -76.31 -27.91 16.07
N GLU A 30 -76.92 -27.23 17.05
CA GLU A 30 -76.51 -25.88 17.45
C GLU A 30 -75.08 -25.87 18.02
N SER A 31 -74.74 -26.84 18.87
CA SER A 31 -73.39 -27.00 19.42
C SER A 31 -72.36 -27.29 18.33
N ALA A 32 -72.67 -28.18 17.38
CA ALA A 32 -71.82 -28.45 16.23
C ALA A 32 -71.67 -27.22 15.32
N GLY A 33 -72.73 -26.43 15.15
CA GLY A 33 -72.68 -25.17 14.41
C GLY A 33 -71.73 -24.15 15.05
N LYS A 34 -71.79 -24.00 16.38
CA LYS A 34 -70.87 -23.15 17.15
C LYS A 34 -69.42 -23.62 17.02
N ALA A 35 -69.16 -24.92 17.17
CA ALA A 35 -67.83 -25.49 17.01
C ALA A 35 -67.28 -25.30 15.60
N ASN A 36 -68.10 -25.50 14.56
CA ASN A 36 -67.69 -25.30 13.17
C ASN A 36 -67.34 -23.83 12.88
N ASN A 37 -68.08 -22.87 13.45
CA ASN A 37 -67.75 -21.46 13.32
C ASN A 37 -66.43 -21.11 14.02
N GLY A 38 -66.16 -21.69 15.20
CA GLY A 38 -64.87 -21.53 15.88
C GLY A 38 -63.70 -22.08 15.07
N LEU A 39 -63.86 -23.29 14.50
CA LEU A 39 -62.85 -23.88 13.62
C LEU A 39 -62.60 -23.03 12.37
N LYS A 40 -63.64 -22.44 11.77
CA LYS A 40 -63.47 -21.53 10.63
C LYS A 40 -62.62 -20.31 10.99
N SER A 41 -62.87 -19.68 12.13
CA SER A 41 -62.07 -18.53 12.58
C SER A 41 -60.61 -18.90 12.90
N GLU A 42 -60.38 -20.09 13.45
CA GLU A 42 -59.02 -20.60 13.68
C GLU A 42 -58.30 -20.85 12.36
N VAL A 43 -58.98 -21.45 11.38
CA VAL A 43 -58.41 -21.67 10.04
C VAL A 43 -58.07 -20.36 9.33
N GLU A 44 -58.92 -19.33 9.43
CA GLU A 44 -58.60 -18.00 8.88
C GLU A 44 -57.38 -17.38 9.56
N THR A 45 -57.32 -17.44 10.90
CA THR A 45 -56.17 -16.93 11.67
C THR A 45 -54.88 -17.65 11.30
N LEU A 46 -54.91 -18.98 11.17
CA LEU A 46 -53.75 -19.78 10.78
C LEU A 46 -53.31 -19.47 9.34
N ARG A 47 -54.24 -19.18 8.43
CA ARG A 47 -53.90 -18.76 7.07
C ARG A 47 -53.19 -17.40 7.05
N GLU A 48 -53.67 -16.44 7.83
CA GLU A 48 -53.01 -15.13 7.96
C GLU A 48 -51.61 -15.24 8.59
N GLN A 49 -51.45 -16.11 9.59
CA GLN A 49 -50.14 -16.38 10.19
C GLN A 49 -49.19 -17.04 9.20
N LEU A 50 -49.69 -17.98 8.38
CA LEU A 50 -48.91 -18.65 7.36
C LEU A 50 -48.40 -17.65 6.31
N THR A 51 -49.27 -16.80 5.77
CA THR A 51 -48.86 -15.80 4.77
C THR A 51 -47.83 -14.82 5.33
N GLN A 52 -48.01 -14.34 6.57
CA GLN A 52 -47.02 -13.49 7.23
C GLN A 52 -45.68 -14.21 7.45
N SER A 53 -45.70 -15.51 7.74
CA SER A 53 -44.48 -16.31 7.89
C SER A 53 -43.76 -16.50 6.55
N GLU A 54 -44.50 -16.74 5.48
CA GLU A 54 -43.96 -16.87 4.12
C GLU A 54 -43.30 -15.57 3.66
N GLU A 55 -43.93 -14.41 3.88
CA GLU A 55 -43.35 -13.11 3.57
C GLU A 55 -42.05 -12.83 4.35
N LYS A 56 -42.03 -13.19 5.65
CA LYS A 56 -40.81 -13.06 6.47
C LYS A 56 -39.70 -13.98 6.00
N LEU A 57 -40.04 -15.18 5.56
CA LEU A 57 -39.07 -16.15 5.02
C LEU A 57 -38.46 -15.64 3.72
N ASP A 58 -39.27 -15.19 2.76
CA ASP A 58 -38.79 -14.60 1.50
C ASP A 58 -37.89 -13.37 1.74
N ALA A 59 -38.26 -12.51 2.69
CA ALA A 59 -37.43 -11.37 3.07
C ALA A 59 -36.10 -11.80 3.72
N ALA A 60 -36.09 -12.87 4.50
CA ALA A 60 -34.88 -13.42 5.11
C ALA A 60 -33.96 -14.07 4.06
N GLU A 61 -34.50 -14.81 3.11
CA GLU A 61 -33.75 -15.42 2.01
C GLU A 61 -33.08 -14.36 1.11
N LYS A 62 -33.82 -13.28 0.78
CA LYS A 62 -33.25 -12.13 0.05
C LYS A 62 -32.11 -11.44 0.80
N LYS A 63 -32.21 -11.35 2.13
CA LYS A 63 -31.12 -10.79 2.95
C LYS A 63 -29.92 -11.73 3.01
N ALA A 64 -30.15 -13.03 3.14
CA ALA A 64 -29.10 -14.04 3.18
C ALA A 64 -28.30 -14.05 1.87
N THR A 65 -28.99 -14.11 0.73
CA THR A 65 -28.36 -14.06 -0.60
C THR A 65 -27.57 -12.77 -0.84
N ALA A 66 -28.12 -11.61 -0.43
CA ALA A 66 -27.39 -10.35 -0.53
C ALA A 66 -26.15 -10.30 0.40
N ALA A 67 -26.23 -10.93 1.58
CA ALA A 67 -25.08 -11.05 2.48
C ALA A 67 -24.00 -11.95 1.90
N GLU A 68 -24.37 -13.08 1.28
CA GLU A 68 -23.45 -14.02 0.62
C GLU A 68 -22.73 -13.37 -0.57
N GLN A 69 -23.44 -12.57 -1.38
CA GLN A 69 -22.81 -11.79 -2.46
C GLN A 69 -21.81 -10.75 -1.94
N LYS A 70 -22.10 -10.11 -0.80
CA LYS A 70 -21.17 -9.18 -0.16
C LYS A 70 -19.96 -9.89 0.39
N ALA A 71 -20.15 -11.06 1.02
CA ALA A 71 -19.06 -11.87 1.55
C ALA A 71 -18.10 -12.30 0.44
N THR A 72 -18.62 -12.88 -0.65
CA THR A 72 -17.81 -13.29 -1.81
C THR A 72 -17.07 -12.12 -2.47
N THR A 73 -17.68 -10.93 -2.52
CA THR A 73 -17.01 -9.72 -3.02
C THR A 73 -15.89 -9.26 -2.07
N ALA A 74 -16.10 -9.35 -0.77
CA ALA A 74 -15.10 -9.01 0.23
C ALA A 74 -13.91 -9.98 0.20
N GLU A 75 -14.17 -11.28 0.04
CA GLU A 75 -13.13 -12.32 -0.11
C GLU A 75 -12.24 -12.04 -1.32
N LYS A 76 -12.81 -11.74 -2.50
CA LYS A 76 -12.02 -11.39 -3.69
C LYS A 76 -11.13 -10.17 -3.46
N LYS A 77 -11.65 -9.12 -2.80
CA LYS A 77 -10.86 -7.93 -2.48
C LYS A 77 -9.74 -8.23 -1.50
N LEU A 78 -9.97 -9.15 -0.57
CA LEU A 78 -8.94 -9.60 0.37
C LEU A 78 -7.83 -10.35 -0.38
N GLU A 79 -8.18 -11.28 -1.26
CA GLU A 79 -7.20 -12.00 -2.12
C GLU A 79 -6.37 -11.04 -2.99
N GLU A 80 -7.02 -10.05 -3.62
CA GLU A 80 -6.34 -9.00 -4.39
C GLU A 80 -5.39 -8.18 -3.51
N SER A 81 -5.83 -7.81 -2.30
CA SER A 81 -5.01 -7.08 -1.34
C SER A 81 -3.79 -7.90 -0.90
N ASP A 82 -3.96 -9.18 -0.58
CA ASP A 82 -2.87 -10.07 -0.17
C ASP A 82 -1.83 -10.25 -1.30
N ALA A 83 -2.29 -10.34 -2.54
CA ALA A 83 -1.41 -10.38 -3.71
C ALA A 83 -0.62 -9.07 -3.88
N ILE A 84 -1.24 -7.91 -3.63
CA ILE A 84 -0.55 -6.61 -3.68
C ILE A 84 0.48 -6.51 -2.56
N VAL A 85 0.13 -6.90 -1.33
CA VAL A 85 1.05 -6.88 -0.19
C VAL A 85 2.26 -7.76 -0.47
N SER A 86 2.06 -8.98 -0.99
CA SER A 86 3.15 -9.89 -1.34
C SER A 86 4.13 -9.26 -2.35
N ARG A 87 3.60 -8.61 -3.40
CA ARG A 87 4.43 -7.91 -4.40
C ARG A 87 5.17 -6.71 -3.81
N LEU A 88 4.55 -5.98 -2.88
CA LEU A 88 5.21 -4.85 -2.20
C LEU A 88 6.37 -5.33 -1.33
N VAL A 89 6.20 -6.43 -0.61
CA VAL A 89 7.25 -7.05 0.20
C VAL A 89 8.43 -7.49 -0.66
N GLU A 90 8.18 -8.15 -1.79
CA GLU A 90 9.24 -8.51 -2.74
C GLU A 90 10.00 -7.29 -3.28
N ARG A 91 9.27 -6.22 -3.60
CA ARG A 91 9.85 -4.96 -4.07
C ARG A 91 10.68 -4.26 -3.00
N GLU A 92 10.23 -4.29 -1.75
CA GLU A 92 10.95 -3.73 -0.60
C GLU A 92 12.28 -4.44 -0.42
N MET A 93 12.29 -5.77 -0.37
CA MET A 93 13.53 -6.56 -0.27
C MET A 93 14.50 -6.27 -1.43
N ALA A 94 13.98 -6.12 -2.66
CA ALA A 94 14.81 -5.78 -3.81
C ALA A 94 15.44 -4.38 -3.69
N LEU A 95 14.68 -3.39 -3.20
CA LEU A 95 15.18 -2.04 -2.97
C LEU A 95 16.21 -1.99 -1.84
N GLU A 96 15.98 -2.68 -0.73
CA GLU A 96 16.95 -2.79 0.36
C GLU A 96 18.29 -3.36 -0.13
N SER A 97 18.25 -4.39 -0.96
CA SER A 97 19.45 -4.96 -1.59
C SER A 97 20.18 -3.96 -2.49
N GLN A 98 19.44 -3.21 -3.31
CA GLN A 98 20.02 -2.16 -4.17
C GLN A 98 20.65 -1.03 -3.35
N VAL A 99 20.00 -0.60 -2.26
CA VAL A 99 20.54 0.40 -1.33
C VAL A 99 21.84 -0.11 -0.70
N GLY A 100 21.88 -1.36 -0.23
CA GLY A 100 23.09 -1.96 0.32
C GLY A 100 24.25 -2.02 -0.68
N ALA A 101 23.95 -2.34 -1.95
CA ALA A 101 24.95 -2.32 -3.03
C ALA A 101 25.44 -0.90 -3.34
N ALA A 102 24.54 0.08 -3.37
CA ALA A 102 24.89 1.49 -3.59
C ALA A 102 25.78 2.03 -2.45
N GLN A 103 25.46 1.72 -1.19
CA GLN A 103 26.27 2.11 -0.03
C GLN A 103 27.70 1.56 -0.12
N LYS A 104 27.88 0.30 -0.54
CA LYS A 104 29.22 -0.29 -0.76
C LYS A 104 30.00 0.46 -1.83
N ARG A 105 29.38 0.76 -2.97
CA ARG A 105 30.04 1.52 -4.05
C ARG A 105 30.44 2.92 -3.61
N VAL A 106 29.59 3.61 -2.83
CA VAL A 106 29.93 4.93 -2.27
C VAL A 106 31.15 4.82 -1.36
N ALA A 107 31.20 3.84 -0.47
CA ALA A 107 32.35 3.63 0.40
C ALA A 107 33.65 3.29 -0.37
N GLU A 108 33.56 2.57 -1.49
CA GLU A 108 34.69 2.32 -2.38
C GLU A 108 35.17 3.60 -3.07
N LEU A 109 34.25 4.38 -3.66
CA LEU A 109 34.58 5.66 -4.29
C LEU A 109 35.18 6.68 -3.32
N GLU A 110 34.72 6.69 -2.07
CA GLU A 110 35.30 7.54 -1.02
C GLU A 110 36.77 7.16 -0.73
N LYS A 111 37.11 5.87 -0.72
CA LYS A 111 38.49 5.41 -0.58
C LYS A 111 39.34 5.80 -1.78
N GLU A 112 38.84 5.57 -3.00
CA GLU A 112 39.54 5.97 -4.23
C GLU A 112 39.80 7.48 -4.26
N LYS A 113 38.82 8.29 -3.87
CA LYS A 113 38.98 9.73 -3.74
C LYS A 113 40.10 10.10 -2.78
N GLN A 114 40.17 9.49 -1.60
CA GLN A 114 41.24 9.75 -0.63
C GLN A 114 42.62 9.41 -1.19
N VAL A 115 42.75 8.31 -1.94
CA VAL A 115 43.99 7.92 -2.60
C VAL A 115 44.39 8.98 -3.64
N VAL A 116 43.48 9.39 -4.52
CA VAL A 116 43.75 10.41 -5.54
C VAL A 116 44.11 11.75 -4.92
N GLU A 117 43.46 12.16 -3.82
CA GLU A 117 43.79 13.39 -3.10
C GLU A 117 45.21 13.33 -2.51
N ALA A 118 45.63 12.18 -1.96
CA ALA A 118 46.98 11.98 -1.45
C ALA A 118 48.04 11.99 -2.57
N GLU A 119 47.76 11.33 -3.70
CA GLU A 119 48.63 11.36 -4.88
C GLU A 119 48.78 12.77 -5.44
N LEU A 120 47.68 13.53 -5.53
CA LEU A 120 47.67 14.91 -5.99
C LEU A 120 48.51 15.81 -5.07
N ALA A 121 48.40 15.63 -3.75
CA ALA A 121 49.23 16.35 -2.78
C ALA A 121 50.72 16.05 -2.98
N THR A 122 51.07 14.77 -3.20
CA THR A 122 52.43 14.32 -3.48
C THR A 122 52.97 14.92 -4.77
N TRP A 123 52.16 14.93 -5.85
CA TRP A 123 52.53 15.53 -7.13
C TRP A 123 52.75 17.03 -7.03
N LYS A 124 51.89 17.74 -6.28
CA LYS A 124 52.06 19.18 -6.02
C LYS A 124 53.38 19.47 -5.29
N ALA A 125 53.78 18.63 -4.34
CA ALA A 125 55.07 18.76 -3.65
C ALA A 125 56.24 18.56 -4.62
N LYS A 126 56.25 17.44 -5.36
CA LYS A 126 57.29 17.15 -6.36
C LYS A 126 57.42 18.26 -7.41
N TYR A 127 56.29 18.78 -7.89
CA TYR A 127 56.28 19.88 -8.85
C TYR A 127 56.97 21.14 -8.29
N LYS A 128 56.67 21.52 -7.03
CA LYS A 128 57.34 22.66 -6.38
C LYS A 128 58.85 22.45 -6.27
N ASP A 129 59.28 21.24 -5.93
CA ASP A 129 60.70 20.93 -5.79
C ASP A 129 61.43 20.97 -7.14
N VAL A 130 60.84 20.38 -8.19
CA VAL A 130 61.39 20.45 -9.56
C VAL A 130 61.47 21.90 -10.04
N VAL A 131 60.45 22.72 -9.79
CA VAL A 131 60.48 24.15 -10.14
C VAL A 131 61.60 24.88 -9.40
N LYS A 132 61.82 24.61 -8.10
CA LYS A 132 62.92 25.19 -7.33
C LYS A 132 64.28 24.76 -7.86
N GLN A 133 64.46 23.46 -8.12
CA GLN A 133 65.71 22.91 -8.67
C GLN A 133 66.01 23.49 -10.05
N GLY A 134 65.01 23.54 -10.94
CA GLY A 134 65.14 24.15 -12.26
C GLY A 134 65.54 25.63 -12.19
N LYS A 135 64.89 26.41 -11.32
CA LYS A 135 65.29 27.82 -11.09
C LYS A 135 66.72 27.93 -10.57
N GLY A 136 67.11 27.10 -9.61
CA GLY A 136 68.47 27.08 -9.06
C GLY A 136 69.53 26.74 -10.11
N ALA A 137 69.29 25.70 -10.92
CA ALA A 137 70.18 25.30 -12.00
C ALA A 137 70.33 26.40 -13.07
N ILE A 138 69.23 27.05 -13.43
CA ILE A 138 69.24 28.18 -14.38
C ILE A 138 70.08 29.34 -13.83
N LEU A 139 69.90 29.73 -12.56
CA LEU A 139 70.68 30.79 -11.93
C LEU A 139 72.17 30.43 -11.81
N ALA A 140 72.50 29.19 -11.46
CA ALA A 140 73.89 28.73 -11.40
C ALA A 140 74.56 28.80 -12.78
N THR A 141 73.82 28.45 -13.84
CA THR A 141 74.31 28.57 -15.23
C THR A 141 74.49 30.02 -15.65
N GLU A 142 73.60 30.93 -15.22
CA GLU A 142 73.74 32.39 -15.43
C GLU A 142 75.06 32.90 -14.85
N GLU A 143 75.33 32.59 -13.58
CA GLU A 143 76.54 33.03 -12.90
C GLU A 143 77.81 32.43 -13.51
N ALA A 144 77.76 31.15 -13.93
CA ALA A 144 78.86 30.52 -14.65
C ALA A 144 79.16 31.21 -15.99
N LEU A 145 78.12 31.58 -16.76
CA LEU A 145 78.27 32.33 -18.00
C LEU A 145 78.86 33.72 -17.75
N LYS A 146 78.37 34.46 -16.75
CA LYS A 146 78.95 35.77 -16.37
C LYS A 146 80.42 35.65 -15.98
N ALA A 147 80.79 34.61 -15.22
CA ALA A 147 82.18 34.35 -14.84
C ALA A 147 83.06 34.06 -16.06
N GLN A 148 82.60 33.21 -16.99
CA GLN A 148 83.32 32.95 -18.24
C GLN A 148 83.51 34.21 -19.09
N VAL A 149 82.48 35.06 -19.21
CA VAL A 149 82.57 36.33 -19.95
C VAL A 149 83.60 37.26 -19.33
N LYS A 150 83.66 37.40 -18.01
CA LYS A 150 84.68 38.21 -17.32
C LYS A 150 86.11 37.71 -17.53
N ILE A 151 86.32 36.41 -17.75
CA ILE A 151 87.65 35.84 -18.07
C ILE A 151 88.08 36.26 -19.48
N VAL A 152 87.17 36.25 -20.45
CA VAL A 152 87.47 36.55 -21.87
C VAL A 152 87.46 38.05 -22.16
N ALA A 153 86.61 38.82 -21.48
CA ALA A 153 86.43 40.26 -21.67
C ALA A 153 86.22 40.97 -20.31
N PRO A 154 87.30 41.38 -19.61
CA PRO A 154 87.23 41.92 -18.24
C PRO A 154 86.41 43.21 -18.12
N GLU A 155 86.41 44.04 -19.16
CA GLU A 155 85.72 45.33 -19.21
C GLU A 155 84.25 45.21 -19.66
N PHE A 156 83.76 43.99 -19.97
CA PHE A 156 82.41 43.80 -20.49
C PHE A 156 81.36 43.88 -19.38
N ASP A 157 80.30 44.67 -19.59
CA ASP A 157 79.19 44.79 -18.65
C ASP A 157 78.31 43.52 -18.67
N THR A 158 78.56 42.64 -17.71
CA THR A 158 77.78 41.41 -17.50
C THR A 158 76.38 41.64 -16.93
N SER A 159 76.00 42.87 -16.59
CA SER A 159 74.68 43.19 -16.00
C SER A 159 73.52 42.91 -16.95
N ALA A 160 73.78 42.92 -18.27
CA ALA A 160 72.79 42.58 -19.31
C ALA A 160 72.55 41.06 -19.48
N ILE A 161 73.38 40.22 -18.87
CA ILE A 161 73.27 38.76 -18.92
C ILE A 161 72.30 38.31 -17.83
N SER A 162 71.07 37.98 -18.23
CA SER A 162 70.00 37.49 -17.37
C SER A 162 69.24 36.38 -18.09
N VAL A 163 68.91 35.30 -17.36
CA VAL A 163 68.30 34.10 -17.97
C VAL A 163 66.78 34.08 -17.86
N PHE A 164 66.19 34.86 -16.95
CA PHE A 164 64.73 34.98 -16.84
C PHE A 164 64.23 36.30 -17.41
N LYS A 165 63.64 36.24 -18.61
CA LYS A 165 63.06 37.39 -19.30
C LYS A 165 61.57 37.21 -19.53
N VAL A 166 60.84 38.30 -19.47
CA VAL A 166 59.39 38.39 -19.69
C VAL A 166 59.10 39.54 -20.64
N ILE A 167 58.07 39.41 -21.48
CA ILE A 167 57.59 40.51 -22.31
C ILE A 167 56.58 41.32 -21.49
N LYS A 168 56.89 42.59 -21.24
CA LYS A 168 55.95 43.59 -20.70
C LYS A 168 55.87 44.77 -21.64
N ASP A 169 54.66 45.15 -22.02
CA ASP A 169 54.40 46.31 -22.88
C ASP A 169 55.25 46.30 -24.18
N GLY A 170 55.38 45.12 -24.80
CA GLY A 170 56.15 44.92 -26.03
C GLY A 170 57.68 44.96 -25.86
N LYS A 171 58.20 45.11 -24.64
CA LYS A 171 59.65 45.09 -24.32
C LYS A 171 60.03 43.83 -23.57
N ILE A 172 61.20 43.27 -23.91
CA ILE A 172 61.80 42.17 -23.16
C ILE A 172 62.45 42.78 -21.91
N VAL A 173 61.92 42.45 -20.74
CA VAL A 173 62.41 42.91 -19.43
C VAL A 173 62.75 41.72 -18.55
N ASP A 174 63.69 41.91 -17.62
CA ASP A 174 64.03 40.86 -16.67
C ASP A 174 62.87 40.57 -15.72
N VAL A 175 62.71 39.30 -15.39
CA VAL A 175 61.75 38.88 -14.38
C VAL A 175 62.25 39.41 -13.03
N PRO A 176 61.45 40.21 -12.30
CA PRO A 176 61.87 40.74 -11.01
C PRO A 176 62.14 39.59 -10.04
N LYS A 177 63.33 39.61 -9.42
CA LYS A 177 63.71 38.68 -8.36
C LYS A 177 62.78 38.93 -7.17
N LYS A 178 61.80 38.05 -6.97
CA LYS A 178 61.01 37.97 -5.74
C LYS A 178 61.57 36.86 -4.86
#